data_AF-A0A0Q4L427-F1
#
_entry.id   AF-A0A0Q4L427-F1
#
_cell.length_a   1.000
_cell.length_b   1.000
_cell.length_c   1.000
_cell.angle_alpha   90.00
_cell.angle_beta   90.00
_cell.angle_gamma   90.00
#
_symmetry.space_group_name_H-M   'P 1'
#
loop_
_entity.id
_entity.type
_entity.pdbx_description
1 polymer ?
#
loop_
_entity_poly.entity_id
_entity_poly.type
_entity_poly.pdbx_seq_one_letter_code
_entity_poly.pdbx_strand_id
1 'polypeptide(L)'
;MRAAIGRVQPVEDIHRTIASLRGAGVDPINFDLMYDLPGQSEASLQATLRDSIAMGPDRLGEFGYAHVPHLVPRQRRIDASDLADSQTRF
;
A
#
# COMPACT_ATOMS: atom_id res chain seq x y z
N MET A 1 1.15 9.19 -4.85
CA MET A 1 0.86 7.76 -4.61
C MET A 1 -0.33 7.53 -3.66
N ARG A 2 -0.24 7.76 -2.34
CA ARG A 2 -1.35 7.41 -1.42
C ARG A 2 -2.60 8.32 -1.52
N ALA A 3 -2.43 9.57 -1.97
CA ALA A 3 -3.54 10.50 -2.21
C ALA A 3 -4.47 10.08 -3.37
N ALA A 4 -3.93 9.42 -4.40
CA ALA A 4 -4.69 8.99 -5.59
C ALA A 4 -5.79 7.96 -5.26
N ILE A 5 -5.62 7.21 -4.16
CA ILE A 5 -6.62 6.27 -3.64
C ILE A 5 -7.35 6.79 -2.38
N GLY A 6 -7.11 8.04 -1.99
CA GLY A 6 -7.74 8.67 -0.81
C GLY A 6 -7.21 8.17 0.54
N ARG A 7 -5.99 7.62 0.61
CA ARG A 7 -5.35 7.16 1.87
C ARG A 7 -4.15 8.02 2.20
N VAL A 8 -4.33 9.21 2.77
CA VAL A 8 -3.19 9.97 3.31
C VAL A 8 -2.90 9.47 4.72
N GLN A 9 -1.81 8.72 4.88
CA GLN A 9 -1.31 8.29 6.19
C GLN A 9 0.20 8.61 6.23
N PRO A 10 0.67 9.44 7.16
CA PRO A 10 2.09 9.65 7.44
C PRO A 10 2.77 8.36 7.90
N VAL A 11 4.07 8.23 7.62
CA VAL A 11 4.85 7.05 8.03
C VAL A 11 5.03 7.03 9.55
N GLU A 12 5.14 8.20 10.17
CA GLU A 12 5.26 8.41 11.60
C GLU A 12 4.04 7.87 12.37
N ASP A 13 2.85 8.00 11.77
CA ASP A 13 1.62 7.47 12.35
C ASP A 13 1.63 5.94 12.35
N ILE A 14 2.15 5.32 11.27
CA ILE A 14 2.31 3.87 11.19
C ILE A 14 3.26 3.38 12.28
N HIS A 15 4.42 4.03 12.44
CA HIS A 15 5.37 3.68 13.51
C HIS A 15 4.76 3.77 14.91
N ARG A 16 4.03 4.86 15.18
CA ARG A 16 3.37 5.05 16.47
C ARG A 16 2.32 3.97 16.74
N THR A 17 1.53 3.60 15.72
CA THR A 17 0.55 2.52 15.86
C THR A 17 1.21 1.18 16.17
N ILE A 18 2.29 0.82 15.46
CA ILE A 18 3.02 -0.43 15.71
C ILE A 18 3.60 -0.46 17.12
N ALA A 19 4.24 0.63 17.55
CA ALA A 19 4.80 0.73 18.89
C ALA A 19 3.72 0.55 19.97
N SER A 20 2.56 1.18 19.80
CA SER A 20 1.43 1.02 20.71
C SER A 20 0.86 -0.40 20.72
N LEU A 21 0.73 -1.05 19.57
CA LEU A 21 0.25 -2.44 19.46
C LEU A 21 1.20 -3.40 20.19
N ARG A 22 2.51 -3.28 19.94
CA ARG A 22 3.52 -4.08 20.65
C ARG A 22 3.53 -3.81 22.14
N GLY A 23 3.43 -2.54 22.55
CA GLY A 23 3.32 -2.16 23.96
C GLY A 23 2.08 -2.74 24.67
N ALA A 24 1.03 -3.06 23.91
CA ALA A 24 -0.18 -3.72 24.40
C ALA A 24 -0.12 -5.26 24.35
N GLY A 25 1.00 -5.86 23.92
CA GLY A 25 1.18 -7.31 23.80
C GLY A 25 0.60 -7.91 22.51
N VAL A 26 0.28 -7.08 21.51
CA VAL A 26 -0.06 -7.55 20.17
C VAL A 26 1.24 -7.78 19.40
N ASP A 27 1.71 -9.02 19.39
CA ASP A 27 2.94 -9.42 18.71
C ASP A 27 2.75 -9.62 17.20
N PRO A 28 1.81 -10.46 16.70
CA PRO A 28 1.73 -10.71 15.28
C PRO A 28 1.12 -9.52 14.54
N ILE A 29 1.97 -8.76 13.85
CA ILE A 29 1.59 -7.61 13.04
C ILE A 29 1.82 -7.93 11.56
N ASN A 30 0.73 -7.94 10.81
CA ASN A 30 0.74 -8.19 9.37
C ASN A 30 0.62 -6.87 8.60
N PHE A 31 1.44 -6.70 7.56
CA PHE A 31 1.33 -5.59 6.62
C PHE A 31 0.82 -6.09 5.27
N ASP A 32 -0.22 -5.42 4.76
CA ASP A 32 -0.72 -5.62 3.41
C ASP A 32 -0.31 -4.43 2.55
N LEU A 33 0.62 -4.67 1.62
CA LEU A 33 1.09 -3.69 0.67
C LEU A 33 0.36 -3.85 -0.67
N MET A 34 0.00 -2.73 -1.25
CA MET A 34 -0.54 -2.68 -2.61
C MET A 34 0.51 -2.15 -3.58
N TYR A 35 0.69 -2.85 -4.68
CA TYR A 35 1.50 -2.43 -5.82
C TYR A 35 0.65 -2.19 -7.08
N ASP A 36 1.23 -1.70 -8.17
CA ASP A 36 0.55 -1.25 -9.40
C ASP A 36 -0.48 -0.14 -9.19
N LEU A 37 -0.27 0.69 -8.17
CA LEU A 37 -1.12 1.85 -7.96
C LEU A 37 -0.87 2.91 -9.04
N PRO A 38 -1.90 3.65 -9.47
CA PRO A 38 -1.74 4.73 -10.42
C PRO A 38 -0.69 5.75 -9.95
N GLY A 39 0.27 6.06 -10.82
CA GLY A 39 1.41 6.94 -10.53
C GLY A 39 2.47 6.36 -9.58
N GLN A 40 2.48 5.05 -9.33
CA GLN A 40 3.57 4.36 -8.62
C GLN A 40 4.72 4.05 -9.60
N SER A 41 5.93 4.41 -9.20
CA SER A 41 7.16 3.98 -9.89
C SER A 41 7.81 2.82 -9.14
N GLU A 42 8.63 2.03 -9.83
CA GLU A 42 9.40 0.96 -9.19
C GLU A 42 10.30 1.47 -8.05
N ALA A 43 10.93 2.63 -8.22
CA ALA A 43 11.71 3.27 -7.16
C ALA A 43 10.87 3.56 -5.91
N SER A 44 9.64 4.05 -6.09
CA SER A 44 8.72 4.34 -4.97
C SER A 44 8.17 3.06 -4.30
N LEU A 45 7.98 1.99 -5.07
CA LEU A 45 7.62 0.67 -4.53
C LEU A 45 8.76 0.12 -3.68
N GLN A 46 9.99 0.12 -4.20
CA GLN A 46 11.16 -0.37 -3.46
C GLN A 46 11.45 0.44 -2.18
N ALA A 47 11.22 1.75 -2.19
CA ALA A 47 11.29 2.56 -0.97
C ALA A 47 10.24 2.12 0.05
N THR A 48 8.98 1.95 -0.39
CA THR A 48 7.87 1.51 0.48
C THR A 48 8.13 0.12 1.07
N LEU A 49 8.67 -0.81 0.27
CA LEU A 49 9.02 -2.16 0.72
C LEU A 49 10.13 -2.13 1.77
N ARG A 50 11.21 -1.35 1.54
CA ARG A 50 12.31 -1.21 2.51
C ARG A 50 11.83 -0.64 3.84
N ASP A 51 11.03 0.41 3.81
CA ASP A 51 10.48 1.01 5.04
C ASP A 51 9.58 0.02 5.79
N SER A 52 8.76 -0.73 5.04
CA SER A 52 7.85 -1.74 5.61
C SER A 52 8.62 -2.88 6.28
N ILE A 53 9.67 -3.40 5.64
CA ILE A 53 10.54 -4.44 6.22
C ILE A 53 11.27 -3.90 7.46
N ALA A 54 11.75 -2.66 7.43
CA ALA A 54 12.45 -2.04 8.56
C ALA A 54 11.56 -1.89 9.81
N MET A 55 10.24 -1.83 9.66
CA MET A 55 9.29 -1.84 10.78
C MET A 55 9.15 -3.21 11.47
N GLY A 56 9.66 -4.27 10.83
CA GLY A 56 9.72 -5.64 11.34
C GLY A 56 8.35 -6.30 11.49
N PRO A 57 7.46 -6.31 10.48
CA PRO A 57 6.22 -7.08 10.56
C PRO A 57 6.51 -8.58 10.59
N ASP A 58 5.59 -9.34 11.18
CA ASP A 58 5.66 -10.81 11.21
C ASP A 58 5.29 -11.42 9.86
N ARG A 59 4.48 -10.69 9.07
CA ARG A 59 4.11 -11.07 7.71
C ARG A 59 3.97 -9.86 6.81
N LEU A 60 4.46 -10.00 5.60
CA LEU A 60 4.24 -9.06 4.51
C LEU A 60 3.41 -9.75 3.42
N GLY A 61 2.24 -9.18 3.11
CA GLY A 61 1.39 -9.59 1.99
C GLY A 61 1.46 -8.54 0.89
N GLU A 62 1.66 -8.99 -0.35
CA GLU A 62 1.69 -8.12 -1.53
C GLU A 62 0.46 -8.37 -2.39
N PHE A 63 -0.23 -7.29 -2.77
CA PHE A 63 -1.45 -7.34 -3.57
C PHE A 63 -1.36 -6.38 -4.76
N GLY A 64 -1.47 -6.92 -5.97
CA GLY A 64 -1.57 -6.11 -7.18
C GLY A 64 -2.89 -5.33 -7.19
N TYR A 65 -2.84 -4.05 -7.53
CA TYR A 65 -4.05 -3.25 -7.68
C TYR A 65 -4.91 -3.80 -8.83
N ALA A 66 -6.17 -4.13 -8.49
CA ALA A 66 -7.19 -4.51 -9.47
C ALA A 66 -8.16 -3.33 -9.67
N HIS A 67 -8.17 -2.79 -10.89
CA HIS A 67 -9.13 -1.76 -11.29
C HIS A 67 -10.44 -2.41 -11.76
N VAL A 68 -11.44 -2.40 -10.88
CA VAL A 68 -12.78 -2.99 -11.07
C VAL A 68 -13.88 -1.97 -10.69
N PRO A 69 -13.98 -0.82 -11.39
CA PRO A 69 -14.92 0.26 -11.06
C PRO A 69 -16.41 -0.11 -11.17
N HIS A 70 -16.70 -1.26 -11.79
CA HIS A 70 -18.04 -1.85 -11.84
C HIS A 70 -18.43 -2.55 -10.53
N LEU A 71 -17.45 -3.05 -9.74
CA LEU A 71 -17.66 -3.64 -8.42
C LEU A 71 -17.37 -2.65 -7.29
N VAL A 72 -16.41 -1.74 -7.46
CA VAL A 72 -15.97 -0.79 -6.43
C VAL A 72 -16.17 0.65 -6.92
N PRO A 73 -17.33 1.29 -6.67
CA PRO A 73 -17.69 2.59 -7.26
C PRO A 73 -16.69 3.72 -7.01
N ARG A 74 -15.99 3.72 -5.86
CA ARG A 74 -14.95 4.73 -5.56
C ARG A 74 -13.80 4.74 -6.56
N GLN A 75 -13.54 3.63 -7.26
CA GLN A 75 -12.47 3.54 -8.26
C GLN A 75 -12.80 4.33 -9.53
N ARG A 76 -14.06 4.73 -9.77
CA ARG A 76 -14.43 5.61 -10.89
C ARG A 76 -13.80 7.00 -10.83
N ARG A 77 -13.27 7.39 -9.66
CA ARG A 77 -12.54 8.65 -9.46
C ARG A 77 -11.06 8.58 -9.83
N ILE A 78 -10.56 7.38 -10.16
CA ILE A 78 -9.19 7.16 -10.59
C ILE A 78 -9.18 7.28 -12.11
N ASP A 79 -8.30 8.13 -12.64
CA ASP A 79 -8.11 8.24 -14.09
C ASP A 79 -7.50 6.93 -14.60
N ALA A 80 -8.18 6.29 -15.55
CA ALA A 80 -7.74 5.01 -16.09
C ALA A 80 -6.43 5.14 -16.90
N SER A 81 -6.10 6.35 -17.37
CA SER A 81 -4.84 6.62 -18.07
C SER A 81 -3.61 6.67 -17.14
N ASP A 82 -3.83 6.82 -15.83
CA ASP A 82 -2.78 6.77 -14.81
C ASP A 82 -2.44 5.32 -14.37
N LEU A 83 -3.19 4.33 -14.85
CA LEU A 83 -2.95 2.92 -14.54
C LEU A 83 -1.83 2.38 -15.41
N ALA A 84 -0.91 1.61 -14.80
CA ALA A 84 0.07 0.85 -15.56
C ALA A 84 -0.64 -0.09 -16.54
N ASP A 85 -0.18 -0.12 -17.79
CA ASP A 85 -0.76 -0.99 -18.82
C ASP A 85 -0.78 -2.43 -18.32
N SER A 86 -1.91 -3.10 -18.55
CA SER A 86 -2.17 -4.47 -18.06
C SER A 86 -1.13 -5.52 -18.49
N GLN A 87 -0.22 -5.18 -19.42
CA GLN A 87 0.88 -6.00 -19.91
C GLN A 87 2.21 -5.83 -19.14
N THR A 88 2.33 -4.86 -18.22
CA THR A 88 3.51 -4.69 -17.34
C THR A 88 3.18 -5.02 -15.89
N ARG A 89 2.28 -5.99 -15.71
CA ARG A 89 2.04 -6.63 -14.41
C ARG A 89 3.10 -7.70 -14.23
N PHE A 90 3.98 -7.51 -13.25
CA PHE A 90 4.88 -8.57 -12.79
C PHE A 90 4.12 -9.61 -11.97
#